data_AF-A0A2A5NMN6-F1
#
_entry.id   AF-A0A2A5NMN6-F1
#
_cell.length_a   1.000
_cell.length_b   1.000
_cell.length_c   1.000
_cell.angle_alpha   90.00
_cell.angle_beta   90.00
_cell.angle_gamma   90.00
#
_symmetry.space_group_name_H-M   'P 1'
#
loop_
_entity.id
_entity.type
_entity.pdbx_description
1 polymer ?
#
loop_
_entity_poly.entity_id
_entity_poly.type
_entity_poly.pdbx_seq_one_letter_code
_entity_poly.pdbx_strand_id
1 'polypeptide(L)'
;MVPDEGDRLGAVAARAALDADLVLDGILGIGASGPLRSPARAVVDALRELARDQRAPFVVAVDVPSGIDADTGGVADEHVLHADVTVTFGGVKAGLLTGPAATLAGRIELVDVGIGAELAATEPIIRT
;
A
#
# COMPACT_ATOMS: atom_id res chain seq x y z
N MET A 1 -3.34 -31.05 7.94
CA MET A 1 -2.51 -29.92 8.42
C MET A 1 -3.46 -28.75 8.61
N VAL A 2 -3.47 -28.13 9.79
CA VAL A 2 -4.33 -26.96 10.03
C VAL A 2 -3.65 -25.75 9.39
N PRO A 3 -4.31 -24.96 8.53
CA PRO A 3 -3.70 -23.80 7.90
C PRO A 3 -3.20 -22.81 8.96
N ASP A 4 -2.05 -22.18 8.75
CA ASP A 4 -1.57 -21.15 9.65
C ASP A 4 -2.48 -19.90 9.57
N GLU A 5 -2.37 -19.00 10.55
CA GLU A 5 -3.23 -17.82 10.64
C GLU A 5 -3.19 -16.94 9.38
N GLY A 6 -2.01 -16.78 8.78
CA GLY A 6 -1.81 -16.05 7.54
C GLY A 6 -2.56 -16.69 6.38
N ASP A 7 -2.49 -18.01 6.21
CA ASP A 7 -3.22 -18.74 5.16
C ASP A 7 -4.73 -18.51 5.28
N ARG A 8 -5.25 -18.56 6.52
CA ARG A 8 -6.69 -18.34 6.77
C ARG A 8 -7.09 -16.90 6.44
N LEU A 9 -6.30 -15.92 6.87
CA LEU A 9 -6.60 -14.52 6.62
C LEU A 9 -6.50 -14.19 5.11
N GLY A 10 -5.51 -14.74 4.42
CA GLY A 10 -5.37 -14.62 2.96
C GLY A 10 -6.58 -15.20 2.22
N ALA A 11 -7.04 -16.40 2.60
CA ALA A 11 -8.23 -17.01 2.00
C ALA A 11 -9.51 -16.18 2.24
N VAL A 12 -9.68 -15.62 3.45
CA VAL A 12 -10.81 -14.74 3.77
C VAL A 12 -10.74 -13.45 2.95
N ALA A 13 -9.57 -12.82 2.86
CA ALA A 13 -9.36 -11.60 2.09
C ALA A 13 -9.65 -11.81 0.60
N ALA A 14 -9.10 -12.88 0.01
CA ALA A 14 -9.34 -13.20 -1.40
C ALA A 14 -10.83 -13.47 -1.68
N ARG A 15 -11.52 -14.18 -0.78
CA ARG A 15 -12.95 -14.43 -0.93
C ARG A 15 -13.75 -13.14 -0.85
N ALA A 16 -13.45 -12.26 0.10
CA ALA A 16 -14.12 -10.97 0.22
C ALA A 16 -13.85 -10.07 -0.99
N ALA A 17 -12.62 -10.06 -1.51
CA ALA A 17 -12.24 -9.25 -2.66
C ALA A 17 -12.94 -9.65 -3.97
N LEU A 18 -13.27 -10.93 -4.15
CA LEU A 18 -14.04 -11.41 -5.32
C LEU A 18 -15.46 -10.83 -5.39
N ASP A 19 -16.03 -10.44 -4.25
CA ASP A 19 -17.38 -9.89 -4.14
C ASP A 19 -17.34 -8.36 -3.88
N ALA A 20 -16.17 -7.73 -3.93
CA ALA A 20 -15.98 -6.31 -3.64
C ALA A 20 -15.66 -5.53 -4.91
N ASP A 21 -16.11 -4.27 -4.97
CA ASP A 21 -15.70 -3.33 -6.02
C ASP A 21 -14.33 -2.70 -5.71
N LEU A 22 -13.96 -2.64 -4.42
CA LEU A 22 -12.81 -1.91 -3.90
C LEU A 22 -12.12 -2.68 -2.76
N VAL A 23 -10.79 -2.65 -2.75
CA VAL A 23 -9.95 -3.05 -1.62
C VAL A 23 -9.18 -1.82 -1.10
N LEU A 24 -9.23 -1.63 0.22
CA LEU A 24 -8.43 -0.64 0.93
C LEU A 24 -7.19 -1.30 1.53
N ASP A 25 -6.01 -0.99 1.02
CA ASP A 25 -4.75 -1.38 1.63
C ASP A 25 -4.38 -0.38 2.73
N GLY A 26 -4.70 -0.75 3.97
CA GLY A 26 -4.27 -0.05 5.19
C GLY A 26 -3.52 -0.98 6.14
N ILE A 27 -2.81 -1.98 5.61
CA ILE A 27 -2.16 -3.01 6.43
C ILE A 27 -0.95 -2.43 7.18
N LEU A 28 -0.11 -1.65 6.49
CA LEU A 28 1.04 -0.93 7.04
C LEU A 28 1.12 0.48 6.42
N GLY A 29 1.68 1.42 7.18
CA GLY A 29 1.95 2.80 6.71
C GLY A 29 3.38 3.23 7.05
N ILE A 30 3.60 4.53 7.24
CA ILE A 30 4.94 5.12 7.48
C ILE A 30 5.73 4.56 8.69
N GLY A 31 5.08 3.86 9.62
CA GLY A 31 5.75 3.24 10.78
C GLY A 31 6.41 1.89 10.49
N ALA A 32 6.20 1.33 9.29
CA ALA A 32 6.73 0.03 8.92
C ALA A 32 8.10 0.14 8.21
N SER A 33 8.91 -0.91 8.36
CA SER A 33 10.18 -1.04 7.64
C SER A 33 10.48 -2.50 7.29
N GLY A 34 11.17 -2.67 6.15
CA GLY A 34 11.54 -3.97 5.62
C GLY A 34 10.38 -4.76 5.01
N PRO A 35 10.60 -6.06 4.73
CA PRO A 35 9.63 -6.89 4.01
C PRO A 35 8.37 -7.18 4.83
N LEU A 36 7.23 -7.35 4.15
CA LEU A 36 5.99 -7.80 4.79
C LEU A 36 6.21 -9.12 5.53
N ARG A 37 5.58 -9.29 6.69
CA ARG A 37 5.61 -10.53 7.46
C ARG A 37 4.22 -11.15 7.49
N SER A 38 4.12 -12.44 7.77
CA SER A 38 2.81 -13.05 8.06
C SER A 38 2.18 -12.34 9.28
N PRO A 39 0.87 -12.05 9.28
CA PRO A 39 -0.13 -12.44 8.27
C PRO A 39 -0.28 -11.45 7.09
N ALA A 40 0.28 -10.24 7.18
CA ALA A 40 0.17 -9.20 6.14
C ALA A 40 0.61 -9.68 4.76
N ARG A 41 1.76 -10.38 4.69
CA ARG A 41 2.27 -10.96 3.44
C ARG A 41 1.26 -11.92 2.79
N ALA A 42 0.68 -12.82 3.58
CA ALA A 42 -0.26 -13.82 3.07
C ALA A 42 -1.53 -13.18 2.50
N VAL A 43 -2.00 -12.09 3.10
CA VAL A 43 -3.12 -11.30 2.58
C VAL A 43 -2.78 -10.63 1.26
N VAL A 44 -1.63 -9.95 1.20
CA VAL A 44 -1.16 -9.29 -0.02
C VAL A 44 -1.00 -10.31 -1.15
N ASP A 45 -0.39 -11.45 -0.88
CA ASP A 45 -0.18 -12.50 -1.89
C ASP A 45 -1.50 -13.06 -2.41
N ALA A 46 -2.43 -13.38 -1.53
CA ALA A 46 -3.74 -13.88 -1.92
C ALA A 46 -4.50 -12.88 -2.83
N LEU A 47 -4.37 -11.57 -2.57
CA LEU A 47 -4.99 -10.52 -3.38
C LEU A 47 -4.24 -10.30 -4.71
N ARG A 48 -2.90 -10.40 -4.74
CA ARG A 48 -2.10 -10.30 -5.96
C ARG A 48 -2.41 -11.42 -6.95
N GLU A 49 -2.68 -12.63 -6.45
CA GLU A 49 -3.10 -13.75 -7.31
C GLU A 49 -4.43 -13.47 -8.02
N LEU A 50 -5.37 -12.76 -7.38
CA LEU A 50 -6.61 -12.34 -8.04
C LEU A 50 -6.35 -11.34 -9.19
N ALA A 51 -5.35 -10.48 -9.05
CA ALA A 51 -4.96 -9.53 -10.09
C ALA A 51 -4.39 -10.23 -11.32
N ARG A 52 -3.58 -11.28 -11.12
CA ARG A 52 -3.05 -12.11 -12.22
C ARG A 52 -4.16 -12.76 -13.04
N ASP A 53 -5.25 -13.14 -12.37
CA ASP A 53 -6.42 -13.76 -13.02
C ASP A 53 -7.42 -12.75 -13.60
N GLN A 54 -7.08 -11.45 -13.66
CA GLN A 54 -7.95 -10.36 -14.13
C GLN A 54 -9.26 -10.24 -13.33
N ARG A 55 -9.23 -10.64 -12.05
CA ARG A 55 -10.37 -10.60 -11.12
C ARG A 55 -10.13 -9.65 -9.95
N ALA A 56 -9.07 -8.83 -10.00
CA ALA A 56 -8.79 -7.90 -8.92
C ALA A 56 -9.80 -6.75 -8.88
N PRO A 57 -10.30 -6.40 -7.68
CA PRO A 57 -11.03 -5.15 -7.47
C PRO A 57 -10.09 -3.95 -7.60
N PHE A 58 -10.67 -2.75 -7.65
CA PHE A 58 -9.90 -1.51 -7.59
C PHE A 58 -9.14 -1.43 -6.25
N VAL A 59 -7.89 -0.98 -6.26
CA VAL A 59 -7.05 -0.93 -5.07
C VAL A 59 -6.77 0.51 -4.68
N VAL A 60 -7.14 0.87 -3.44
CA VAL A 60 -6.76 2.14 -2.82
C VAL A 60 -5.80 1.87 -1.68
N ALA A 61 -4.57 2.37 -1.80
CA ALA A 61 -3.63 2.40 -0.68
C ALA A 61 -3.94 3.58 0.23
N VAL A 62 -3.92 3.33 1.53
CA VAL A 62 -4.08 4.33 2.58
C VAL A 62 -2.70 4.74 3.04
N ASP A 63 -2.39 6.02 2.90
CA ASP A 63 -1.11 6.65 3.22
C ASP A 63 0.05 6.26 2.29
N VAL A 64 0.39 4.96 2.21
CA VAL A 64 1.43 4.36 1.36
C VAL A 64 1.03 2.90 1.07
N PRO A 65 1.24 2.34 -0.14
CA PRO A 65 1.04 0.91 -0.35
C PRO A 65 1.89 0.06 0.61
N SER A 66 1.27 -0.93 1.25
CA SER A 66 1.93 -1.77 2.24
C SER A 66 3.15 -2.50 1.64
N GLY A 67 4.29 -2.41 2.33
CA GLY A 67 5.56 -3.01 1.88
C GLY A 67 6.48 -2.05 1.14
N ILE A 68 6.07 -0.78 0.97
CA ILE A 68 6.91 0.30 0.46
C ILE A 68 7.53 1.08 1.62
N ASP A 69 8.81 1.43 1.47
CA ASP A 69 9.50 2.39 2.32
C ASP A 69 9.06 3.82 1.95
N ALA A 70 8.44 4.51 2.92
CA ALA A 70 7.84 5.82 2.73
C ALA A 70 8.84 6.94 2.39
N ASP A 71 10.10 6.81 2.78
CA ASP A 71 11.10 7.86 2.58
C ASP A 71 11.88 7.65 1.29
N THR A 72 12.23 6.39 0.99
CA THR A 72 13.14 6.05 -0.11
C THR A 72 12.43 5.54 -1.36
N GLY A 73 11.20 5.02 -1.21
CA GLY A 73 10.50 4.31 -2.27
C GLY A 73 11.03 2.90 -2.50
N GLY A 74 11.87 2.42 -1.58
CA GLY A 74 12.40 1.07 -1.57
C GLY A 74 11.29 0.03 -1.42
N VAL A 75 11.46 -1.08 -2.13
CA VAL A 75 10.57 -2.24 -2.07
C VAL A 75 11.46 -3.44 -1.75
N ALA A 76 11.22 -4.07 -0.61
CA ALA A 76 12.09 -5.14 -0.12
C ALA A 76 12.01 -6.41 -0.98
N ASP A 77 10.82 -6.70 -1.51
CA ASP A 77 10.52 -7.82 -2.40
C ASP A 77 9.23 -7.54 -3.18
N GLU A 78 8.85 -8.44 -4.07
CA GLU A 78 7.69 -8.22 -4.96
C GLU A 78 6.33 -8.13 -4.24
N HIS A 79 6.24 -8.40 -2.94
CA HIS A 79 4.98 -8.59 -2.22
C HIS A 79 4.37 -7.26 -1.79
N VAL A 80 3.90 -6.50 -2.79
CA VAL A 80 3.20 -5.22 -2.66
C VAL A 80 1.94 -5.26 -3.53
N LEU A 81 0.83 -4.72 -3.01
CA LEU A 81 -0.36 -4.48 -3.83
C LEU A 81 -0.14 -3.22 -4.68
N HIS A 82 -0.25 -3.37 -6.00
CA HIS A 82 -0.25 -2.23 -6.89
C HIS A 82 -1.55 -1.45 -6.64
N ALA A 83 -1.42 -0.19 -6.21
CA ALA A 83 -2.55 0.68 -6.00
C ALA A 83 -2.96 1.32 -7.32
N ASP A 84 -4.27 1.43 -7.55
CA ASP A 84 -4.81 2.31 -8.58
C ASP A 84 -4.77 3.77 -8.10
N VAL A 85 -4.99 3.98 -6.81
CA VAL A 85 -4.89 5.28 -6.12
C VAL A 85 -4.22 5.12 -4.76
N THR A 86 -3.31 6.03 -4.41
CA THR A 86 -2.81 6.18 -3.04
C THR A 86 -3.36 7.45 -2.42
N VAL A 87 -4.09 7.33 -1.32
CA VAL A 87 -4.59 8.46 -0.54
C VAL A 87 -3.59 8.86 0.53
N THR A 88 -2.91 9.95 0.22
CA THR A 88 -2.03 10.83 0.98
C THR A 88 -2.56 11.57 2.21
N PHE A 89 -1.84 11.67 3.33
CA PHE A 89 -2.07 12.67 4.39
C PHE A 89 -0.80 13.43 4.76
N GLY A 90 -0.96 14.68 5.21
CA GLY A 90 0.11 15.57 5.69
C GLY A 90 0.99 16.11 4.57
N GLY A 91 1.66 15.22 3.84
CA GLY A 91 2.43 15.53 2.66
C GLY A 91 2.62 14.29 1.80
N VAL A 92 2.97 14.49 0.52
CA VAL A 92 3.34 13.40 -0.37
C VAL A 92 4.67 12.81 0.13
N LYS A 93 4.65 11.52 0.48
CA LYS A 93 5.85 10.80 0.89
C LYS A 93 6.83 10.75 -0.26
N ALA A 94 8.11 11.00 0.02
CA ALA A 94 9.16 10.95 -0.99
C ALA A 94 9.19 9.61 -1.73
N GLY A 95 8.97 8.51 -0.99
CA GLY A 95 8.90 7.16 -1.55
C GLY A 95 7.77 6.93 -2.55
N LEU A 96 6.69 7.72 -2.51
CA LEU A 96 5.63 7.63 -3.54
C LEU A 96 6.04 8.27 -4.87
N LEU A 97 7.12 9.06 -4.88
CA LEU A 97 7.62 9.77 -6.04
C LEU A 97 8.92 9.17 -6.59
N THR A 98 9.55 8.25 -5.86
CA THR A 98 10.80 7.59 -6.25
C THR A 98 10.61 6.13 -6.61
N GLY A 99 11.43 5.65 -7.55
CA GLY A 99 11.40 4.25 -7.97
C GLY A 99 12.04 3.32 -6.93
N PRO A 100 11.59 2.05 -6.83
CA PRO A 100 10.52 1.44 -7.66
C PRO A 100 9.08 1.81 -7.24
N ALA A 101 8.86 2.28 -6.02
CA ALA A 101 7.52 2.52 -5.45
C ALA A 101 6.61 3.46 -6.24
N ALA A 102 7.15 4.47 -6.92
CA ALA A 102 6.36 5.37 -7.77
C ALA A 102 5.53 4.63 -8.84
N THR A 103 5.98 3.44 -9.28
CA THR A 103 5.25 2.61 -10.25
C THR A 103 4.13 1.77 -9.62
N LEU A 104 4.09 1.69 -8.30
CA LEU A 104 3.16 0.89 -7.50
C LEU A 104 2.09 1.74 -6.81
N ALA A 105 2.30 3.06 -6.72
CA ALA A 105 1.44 3.97 -5.98
C ALA A 105 0.18 4.43 -6.76
N GLY A 106 0.11 4.15 -8.07
CA GLY A 106 -0.99 4.63 -8.90
C GLY A 106 -1.09 6.16 -8.92
N ARG A 107 -2.32 6.69 -8.94
CA ARG A 107 -2.55 8.14 -8.79
C ARG A 107 -2.45 8.54 -7.31
N ILE A 108 -1.68 9.58 -7.00
CA ILE A 108 -1.52 10.07 -5.62
C ILE A 108 -2.53 11.20 -5.36
N GLU A 109 -3.32 11.06 -4.29
CA GLU A 109 -4.29 12.07 -3.83
C GLU A 109 -3.88 12.55 -2.44
N LEU A 110 -3.43 13.80 -2.30
CA LEU A 110 -3.12 14.38 -0.98
C LEU A 110 -4.39 14.96 -0.34
N VAL A 111 -4.79 14.38 0.78
CA VAL A 111 -5.90 14.85 1.62
C VAL A 111 -5.34 15.67 2.78
N ASP A 112 -5.87 16.89 2.93
CA ASP A 112 -5.58 17.74 4.07
C ASP A 112 -6.28 17.21 5.33
N VAL A 113 -5.51 17.06 6.41
CA VAL A 113 -5.97 16.62 7.73
C VAL A 113 -5.82 17.71 8.79
N GLY A 114 -5.60 18.96 8.38
CA GLY A 114 -5.55 20.13 9.25
C GLY A 114 -4.17 20.44 9.83
N ILE A 115 -3.08 19.93 9.22
CA ILE A 115 -1.69 20.15 9.67
C ILE A 115 -0.82 20.89 8.64
N GLY A 116 -1.44 21.47 7.61
CA GLY A 116 -0.73 22.12 6.52
C GLY A 116 0.09 23.35 6.97
N ALA A 117 -0.39 24.08 7.98
CA ALA A 117 0.31 25.26 8.50
C ALA A 117 1.64 24.89 9.19
N GLU A 118 1.63 23.80 9.95
CA GLU A 118 2.81 23.25 10.62
C GLU A 118 3.82 22.72 9.60
N LEU A 119 3.34 22.11 8.51
CA LEU A 119 4.19 21.54 7.48
C LEU A 119 4.75 22.58 6.49
N ALA A 120 4.12 23.74 6.36
CA ALA A 120 4.53 24.79 5.41
C ALA A 120 5.97 25.30 5.64
N ALA A 121 6.49 25.19 6.87
CA ALA A 121 7.86 25.56 7.21
C ALA A 121 8.89 24.46 6.90
N THR A 122 8.45 23.27 6.49
CA THR A 122 9.32 22.12 6.24
C THR A 122 9.83 22.14 4.81
N GLU A 123 11.13 21.95 4.63
CA GLU A 123 11.72 21.84 3.30
C GLU A 123 11.49 20.44 2.72
N PRO A 124 10.83 20.30 1.54
CA PRO A 124 10.57 18.99 0.97
C PRO A 124 11.86 18.38 0.40
N ILE A 125 12.02 17.07 0.62
CA ILE A 125 13.18 16.30 0.13
C ILE A 125 13.15 16.17 -1.40
N ILE A 126 11.96 16.15 -2.01
CA ILE A 126 11.76 16.07 -3.45
C ILE A 126 11.00 17.30 -3.93
N ARG A 127 11.43 17.86 -5.06
CA ARG A 127 10.75 18.93 -5.80
C ARG A 127 10.51 18.44 -7.22
N THR A 128 9.24 18.37 -7.64
CA THR A 128 8.80 17.94 -8.97
C THR A 128 8.17 19.09 -9.75
#